data_AF-A0A9E3ASZ4-F1
#
_entry.id   AF-A0A9E3ASZ4-F1
#
_cell.length_a   1.000
_cell.length_b   1.000
_cell.length_c   1.000
_cell.angle_alpha   90.00
_cell.angle_beta   90.00
_cell.angle_gamma   90.00
#
_symmetry.space_group_name_H-M   'P 1'
#
loop_
_entity.id
_entity.type
_entity.pdbx_description
1 polymer ?
#
loop_
_entity_poly.entity_id
_entity_poly.type
_entity_poly.pdbx_seq_one_letter_code
_entity_poly.pdbx_strand_id
1 'polypeptide(L)'
;EEDQFAWLKELARVVKPGGVVAVSVNGATSLFNASYPPSVREALKTRGFCDTGIENTLKGVTSDDSYYRNIYHTHDYIRERWSEWFEILAILPAFVGNMQDMILLRPRR
;
A
#
# COMPACT_ATOMS: atom_id res chain seq x y z
N GLU A 1 -5.13 0.66 -9.63
CA GLU A 1 -5.15 -0.64 -8.91
C GLU A 1 -4.36 -1.72 -9.65
N GLU A 2 -4.48 -1.83 -10.98
CA GLU A 2 -3.80 -2.85 -11.80
C GLU A 2 -2.29 -2.95 -11.56
N ASP A 3 -1.58 -1.81 -11.53
CA ASP A 3 -0.15 -1.80 -11.25
C ASP A 3 0.17 -2.44 -9.90
N GLN A 4 -0.61 -2.15 -8.85
CA GLN A 4 -0.39 -2.77 -7.54
C GLN A 4 -0.48 -4.30 -7.62
N PHE A 5 -1.41 -4.83 -8.41
CA PHE A 5 -1.62 -6.27 -8.52
C PHE A 5 -0.52 -6.92 -9.35
N ALA A 6 -0.07 -6.26 -10.42
CA ALA A 6 1.10 -6.69 -11.18
C ALA A 6 2.35 -6.74 -10.28
N TRP A 7 2.55 -5.72 -9.44
CA TRP A 7 3.63 -5.67 -8.45
C TRP A 7 3.52 -6.78 -7.40
N LEU A 8 2.35 -7.02 -6.82
CA LEU A 8 2.16 -8.09 -5.82
C LEU A 8 2.44 -9.47 -6.42
N LYS A 9 1.94 -9.73 -7.63
CA LYS A 9 2.21 -10.98 -8.36
C LYS A 9 3.70 -11.15 -8.62
N GLU A 10 4.39 -10.10 -9.05
CA GLU A 10 5.82 -10.15 -9.34
C GLU A 10 6.65 -10.34 -8.06
N LEU A 11 6.32 -9.63 -6.98
CA LEU A 11 6.93 -9.83 -5.66
C LEU A 11 6.79 -11.29 -5.20
N ALA A 12 5.59 -11.87 -5.32
CA ALA A 12 5.37 -13.28 -4.97
C ALA A 12 6.24 -14.22 -5.83
N ARG A 13 6.39 -13.92 -7.12
CA ARG A 13 7.18 -14.72 -8.07
C ARG A 13 8.68 -14.73 -7.75
N VAL A 14 9.25 -13.58 -7.38
CA VAL A 14 10.71 -13.45 -7.20
C VAL A 14 11.21 -13.92 -5.83
N VAL A 15 10.30 -14.05 -4.85
CA VAL A 15 10.67 -14.43 -3.48
C VAL A 15 11.01 -15.93 -3.40
N LYS A 16 12.18 -16.20 -2.82
CA LYS A 16 12.67 -17.57 -2.58
C LYS A 16 11.74 -18.36 -1.64
N PRO A 17 11.73 -19.70 -1.70
CA PRO A 17 10.92 -20.51 -0.80
C PRO A 17 11.23 -20.17 0.66
N GLY A 18 10.19 -19.98 1.48
CA GLY A 18 10.33 -19.57 2.89
C GLY A 18 10.69 -18.10 3.12
N GLY A 19 10.85 -17.30 2.07
CA GLY A 19 11.12 -15.87 2.17
C GLY A 19 9.94 -15.08 2.74
N VAL A 20 10.27 -13.96 3.40
CA VAL A 20 9.31 -12.97 3.90
C VAL A 20 9.50 -11.68 3.11
N VAL A 21 8.40 -11.06 2.71
CA VAL A 21 8.37 -9.73 2.10
C VAL A 21 7.90 -8.74 3.14
N ALA A 22 8.63 -7.63 3.27
CA ALA A 22 8.26 -6.49 4.09
C ALA A 22 7.99 -5.30 3.15
N VAL A 23 6.79 -4.76 3.17
CA VAL A 23 6.43 -3.56 2.43
C VAL A 23 5.79 -2.53 3.35
N SER A 24 6.10 -1.26 3.12
CA SER A 24 5.40 -0.17 3.77
C SER A 24 4.29 0.35 2.87
N VAL A 25 3.16 0.72 3.47
CA VAL A 25 1.99 1.26 2.77
C VAL A 25 1.45 2.47 3.51
N ASN A 26 0.79 3.38 2.79
CA ASN A 26 0.01 4.41 3.47
C ASN A 26 -1.30 3.80 3.99
N GLY A 27 -1.49 3.86 5.30
CA GLY A 27 -2.70 3.42 5.98
C GLY A 27 -3.60 4.57 6.41
N ALA A 28 -4.57 4.25 7.26
CA ALA A 28 -5.47 5.25 7.83
C ALA A 28 -4.72 6.35 8.62
N THR A 29 -3.65 5.99 9.35
CA THR A 29 -2.82 6.95 10.09
C THR A 29 -2.15 7.95 9.16
N SER A 30 -1.54 7.48 8.06
CA SER A 30 -0.90 8.34 7.06
C SER A 30 -1.93 9.28 6.43
N LEU A 31 -3.13 8.79 6.13
CA LEU A 31 -4.20 9.60 5.55
C LEU A 31 -4.67 10.70 6.51
N PHE A 32 -4.78 10.40 7.80
CA PHE A 32 -5.15 11.38 8.82
C PHE A 32 -4.10 12.50 8.93
N ASN A 33 -2.81 12.13 8.95
CA ASN A 33 -1.72 13.10 9.02
C ASN A 33 -1.62 14.01 7.78
N ALA A 34 -2.00 13.50 6.61
CA ALA A 34 -1.96 14.25 5.35
C ALA A 34 -3.08 15.30 5.19
N SER A 35 -3.97 15.47 6.18
CA SER A 35 -5.00 16.51 6.20
C SER A 35 -5.94 16.53 4.98
N TYR A 36 -6.17 15.37 4.34
CA TYR A 36 -7.06 15.27 3.19
C TYR A 36 -8.52 15.66 3.54
N PRO A 37 -9.32 16.08 2.54
CA PRO A 37 -10.74 16.35 2.72
C PRO A 37 -11.51 15.13 3.25
N PRO A 38 -12.63 15.33 3.98
CA PRO A 38 -13.47 14.23 4.47
C PRO A 38 -13.92 13.25 3.39
N SER A 39 -14.15 13.71 2.15
CA SER A 39 -14.55 12.87 1.02
C SER A 39 -13.54 11.77 0.70
N VAL A 40 -12.24 12.03 0.86
CA VAL A 40 -11.17 11.04 0.63
C VAL A 40 -11.20 9.96 1.71
N ARG A 41 -11.46 10.36 2.97
CA ARG A 41 -11.62 9.40 4.08
C ARG A 41 -12.82 8.49 3.87
N GLU A 42 -13.94 9.03 3.43
CA GLU A 42 -15.14 8.24 3.15
C GLU A 42 -14.95 7.33 1.93
N ALA A 43 -14.24 7.79 0.89
CA ALA A 43 -13.85 6.94 -0.24
C ALA A 43 -12.97 5.76 0.21
N LEU A 44 -11.97 6.00 1.08
CA LEU A 44 -11.13 4.93 1.61
C LEU A 44 -11.93 3.97 2.49
N LYS A 45 -12.81 4.45 3.36
CA LYS A 45 -13.66 3.59 4.20
C LYS A 45 -14.60 2.71 3.38
N THR A 46 -15.20 3.26 2.32
CA THR A 46 -16.19 2.56 1.49
C THR A 46 -15.57 1.54 0.55
N ARG A 47 -14.40 1.86 -0.03
CA ARG A 47 -13.74 1.00 -1.02
C ARG A 47 -12.57 0.19 -0.49
N GLY A 48 -12.02 0.56 0.66
CA GLY A 48 -10.80 -0.01 1.21
C GLY A 48 -9.51 0.40 0.47
N PHE A 49 -9.62 1.08 -0.65
CA PHE A 49 -8.53 1.58 -1.49
C PHE A 49 -8.84 3.01 -1.94
N CYS A 50 -7.84 3.89 -1.90
CA CYS A 50 -7.99 5.25 -2.39
C CYS A 50 -6.72 5.71 -3.12
N ASP A 51 -6.92 6.32 -4.28
CA ASP A 51 -5.90 7.00 -5.05
C ASP A 51 -6.15 8.51 -4.98
N THR A 52 -5.23 9.23 -4.35
CA THR A 52 -5.38 10.67 -4.07
C THR A 52 -4.72 11.57 -5.12
N GLY A 53 -4.18 10.99 -6.20
CA GLY A 53 -3.54 11.73 -7.28
C GLY A 53 -2.02 11.60 -7.31
N ILE A 54 -1.40 12.43 -8.15
CA ILE A 54 0.05 12.46 -8.38
C ILE A 54 0.77 12.92 -7.11
N GLU A 55 1.88 12.27 -6.79
CA GLU A 55 2.79 12.66 -5.72
C GLU A 55 3.65 13.85 -6.17
N ASN A 56 3.28 15.04 -5.71
CA ASN A 56 3.93 16.29 -6.11
C ASN A 56 5.28 16.53 -5.40
N THR A 57 5.56 15.85 -4.29
CA THR A 57 6.82 15.98 -3.54
C THR A 57 8.00 15.40 -4.31
N LEU A 58 7.76 14.44 -5.21
CA LEU A 58 8.78 13.82 -6.05
C LEU A 58 9.01 14.55 -7.38
N LYS A 59 8.30 15.66 -7.62
CA LYS A 59 8.40 16.41 -8.86
C LYS A 59 9.84 16.90 -9.09
N GLY A 60 10.40 16.56 -10.26
CA GLY A 60 11.78 16.87 -10.65
C GLY A 60 12.84 15.99 -9.98
N VAL A 61 12.44 15.03 -9.15
CA VAL A 61 13.34 14.02 -8.55
C VAL A 61 13.34 12.75 -9.39
N THR A 62 12.19 12.38 -9.96
CA THR A 62 12.02 11.20 -10.80
C THR A 62 12.09 11.56 -12.28
N SER A 63 12.37 10.57 -13.14
CA SER A 63 12.39 10.78 -14.60
C SER A 63 11.00 11.05 -15.18
N ASP A 64 9.95 10.66 -14.45
CA ASP A 64 8.55 10.89 -14.80
C ASP A 64 7.82 11.50 -13.58
N ASP A 65 7.35 12.72 -13.75
CA ASP A 65 6.61 13.49 -12.74
C ASP A 65 5.13 13.09 -12.65
N SER A 66 4.65 12.27 -13.57
CA SER A 66 3.24 11.87 -13.66
C SER A 66 2.96 10.45 -13.16
N TYR A 67 4.01 9.63 -13.05
CA TYR A 67 3.90 8.21 -12.70
C TYR A 67 3.55 7.96 -11.23
N TYR A 68 4.23 8.65 -10.31
CA TYR A 68 4.07 8.38 -8.88
C TYR A 68 2.76 8.93 -8.34
N ARG A 69 2.05 8.09 -7.58
CA ARG A 69 0.72 8.39 -7.04
C ARG A 69 0.63 8.08 -5.56
N ASN A 70 -0.18 8.84 -4.84
CA ASN A 70 -0.46 8.62 -3.44
C ASN A 70 -1.63 7.66 -3.26
N ILE A 71 -1.28 6.42 -2.93
CA ILE A 71 -2.22 5.32 -2.73
C ILE A 71 -2.34 5.00 -1.24
N TYR A 72 -3.57 4.76 -0.79
CA TYR A 72 -3.91 4.38 0.58
C TYR A 72 -4.76 3.12 0.61
N HIS A 73 -4.58 2.33 1.67
CA HIS A 73 -5.30 1.09 1.88
C HIS A 73 -5.89 1.00 3.29
N THR A 74 -7.02 0.33 3.43
CA THR A 74 -7.46 -0.22 4.72
C THR A 74 -6.79 -1.58 4.93
N HIS A 75 -6.65 -1.98 6.20
CA HIS A 75 -6.13 -3.31 6.51
C HIS A 75 -7.05 -4.42 6.01
N ASP A 76 -8.35 -4.20 5.99
CA ASP A 76 -9.32 -5.18 5.48
C ASP A 76 -9.17 -5.38 3.97
N TYR A 77 -8.96 -4.30 3.20
CA TYR A 77 -8.64 -4.42 1.78
C TYR A 77 -7.35 -5.21 1.55
N ILE A 78 -6.29 -4.94 2.32
CA ILE A 78 -5.04 -5.69 2.22
C ILE A 78 -5.30 -7.17 2.51
N ARG A 79 -5.99 -7.49 3.61
CA ARG A 79 -6.32 -8.88 3.97
C ARG A 79 -7.16 -9.57 2.92
N GLU A 80 -8.13 -8.90 2.32
CA GLU A 80 -9.00 -9.49 1.32
C GLU A 80 -8.27 -9.67 -0.01
N ARG A 81 -7.68 -8.59 -0.54
CA ARG A 81 -7.20 -8.52 -1.92
C ARG A 81 -5.79 -9.06 -2.09
N TRP A 82 -4.90 -8.84 -1.11
CA TRP A 82 -3.51 -9.30 -1.24
C TRP A 82 -3.37 -10.78 -0.88
N SER A 83 -4.38 -11.36 -0.20
CA SER A 83 -4.41 -12.78 0.14
C SER A 83 -4.48 -13.72 -1.05
N GLU A 84 -4.76 -13.19 -2.26
CA GLU A 84 -4.65 -13.91 -3.52
C GLU A 84 -3.21 -14.41 -3.76
N TRP A 85 -2.20 -13.60 -3.44
CA TRP A 85 -0.78 -13.93 -3.67
C TRP A 85 0.00 -14.20 -2.38
N PHE A 86 -0.45 -13.71 -1.23
CA PHE A 86 0.30 -13.76 0.02
C PHE A 86 -0.51 -14.30 1.20
N GLU A 87 0.16 -14.94 2.15
CA GLU A 87 -0.29 -15.05 3.53
C GLU A 87 0.13 -13.77 4.25
N ILE A 88 -0.82 -13.09 4.90
CA ILE A 88 -0.55 -11.88 5.70
C ILE A 88 -0.07 -12.32 7.08
N LEU A 89 1.24 -12.17 7.35
CA LEU A 89 1.84 -12.59 8.63
C LEU A 89 1.61 -11.57 9.74
N ALA A 90 1.75 -10.29 9.41
CA ALA A 90 1.54 -9.20 10.35
C ALA A 90 1.20 -7.90 9.62
N ILE A 91 0.42 -7.06 10.29
CA ILE A 91 0.21 -5.65 9.94
C ILE A 91 0.63 -4.86 11.17
N LEU A 92 1.63 -4.00 11.02
CA LEU A 92 2.16 -3.14 12.09
C LEU A 92 1.79 -1.69 11.76
N PRO A 93 0.71 -1.15 12.35
CA PRO A 93 0.22 0.19 12.02
C PRO A 93 1.23 1.26 12.45
N ALA A 94 1.41 2.28 11.61
CA ALA A 94 2.31 3.42 11.82
C ALA A 94 3.76 3.04 12.17
N PHE A 95 4.20 1.83 11.85
CA PHE A 95 5.52 1.33 12.24
C PHE A 95 6.66 2.11 11.58
N VAL A 96 6.47 2.56 10.34
CA VAL A 96 7.50 3.29 9.59
C VAL A 96 7.32 4.78 9.82
N GLY A 97 8.18 5.34 10.67
CA GLY A 97 8.24 6.77 10.94
C GLY A 97 6.98 7.37 11.55
N ASN A 98 6.17 6.57 12.26
CA ASN A 98 4.84 6.97 12.77
C ASN A 98 3.89 7.47 11.67
N MET A 99 4.12 7.02 10.43
CA MET A 99 3.35 7.44 9.26
C MET A 99 2.81 6.23 8.52
N GLN A 100 3.67 5.39 7.95
CA GLN A 100 3.26 4.25 7.13
C GLN A 100 3.15 2.97 7.95
N ASP A 101 2.26 2.09 7.50
CA ASP A 101 2.09 0.77 8.09
C ASP A 101 3.10 -0.19 7.46
N MET A 102 3.65 -1.12 8.25
CA MET A 102 4.50 -2.20 7.76
C MET A 102 3.68 -3.47 7.61
N ILE A 103 3.71 -4.09 6.44
CA ILE A 103 3.03 -5.34 6.13
C ILE A 103 4.08 -6.43 5.93
N LEU A 104 3.98 -7.50 6.71
CA LEU A 104 4.80 -8.70 6.56
C LEU A 104 4.01 -9.77 5.84
N LEU A 105 4.58 -10.31 4.78
CA LEU A 105 3.91 -11.20 3.83
C LEU A 105 4.76 -12.45 3.59
N ARG A 106 4.10 -13.58 3.35
CA ARG A 106 4.72 -14.80 2.81
C ARG A 106 4.04 -15.17 1.50
N PRO A 107 4.76 -15.37 0.38
CA PRO A 107 4.13 -15.79 -0.87
C PRO A 107 3.38 -17.11 -0.71
N ARG A 108 2.18 -17.18 -1.26
CA ARG A 108 1.45 -18.44 -1.47
C ARG A 108 2.03 -19.12 -2.70
N ARG A 109 2.24 -20.43 -2.62
CA ARG A 109 2.77 -21.25 -3.70
C ARG A 109 1.75 -22.28 -4.12
#